data_AF-A0A0V7ZHK3-F1
#
_entry.id   AF-A0A0V7ZHK3-F1
#
_cell.length_a   1.000
_cell.length_b   1.000
_cell.length_c   1.000
_cell.angle_alpha   90.00
_cell.angle_beta   90.00
_cell.angle_gamma   90.00
#
_symmetry.space_group_name_H-M   'P 1'
#
loop_
_entity.id
_entity.type
_entity.pdbx_description
1 polymer ?
#
loop_
_entity_poly.entity_id
_entity_poly.type
_entity_poly.pdbx_seq_one_letter_code
_entity_poly.pdbx_strand_id
1 'polypeptide(L)' 'MRTLGIWYAAIVSMMAFKLNGLNFNHCILDSAGVVITAEADMPNRARLGLQAMHRPNVHHFPVIISAGEPIPVSYNTP' A
#
# COMPACT_ATOMS: atom_id res chain seq x y z
N MET A 1 -6.10 -23.61 -21.20
CA MET A 1 -6.26 -22.96 -19.88
C MET A 1 -5.17 -21.92 -19.54
N ARG A 2 -3.92 -22.01 -20.03
CA ARG A 2 -2.86 -21.02 -19.73
C ARG A 2 -3.10 -19.61 -20.29
N THR A 3 -3.67 -19.50 -21.50
CA THR A 3 -3.91 -18.20 -22.16
C THR A 3 -4.88 -17.30 -21.39
N LEU A 4 -5.99 -17.86 -20.89
CA LEU A 4 -6.95 -17.11 -20.06
C LEU A 4 -6.32 -16.60 -18.77
N GLY A 5 -5.44 -17.38 -18.13
CA GLY A 5 -4.71 -16.94 -16.94
C GLY A 5 -3.82 -15.71 -17.21
N ILE A 6 -3.16 -15.67 -18.37
CA ILE A 6 -2.36 -14.50 -18.79
C ILE A 6 -3.25 -13.27 -19.00
N TRP A 7 -4.46 -13.47 -19.52
CA TRP A 7 -5.41 -12.36 -19.72
C TRP A 7 -5.89 -11.80 -18.38
N TYR A 8 -6.20 -12.66 -17.40
CA TYR A 8 -6.51 -12.19 -16.04
C TYR A 8 -5.32 -11.51 -15.36
N ALA A 9 -4.10 -12.01 -15.57
CA ALA A 9 -2.88 -11.35 -15.09
C ALA A 9 -2.66 -9.97 -15.77
N ALA A 10 -3.06 -9.79 -17.03
CA ALA A 10 -3.00 -8.48 -17.69
C ALA A 10 -3.94 -7.44 -17.05
N ILE A 11 -5.04 -7.86 -16.41
CA ILE A 11 -5.93 -6.98 -15.66
C ILE A 11 -5.26 -6.42 -14.38
N VAL A 12 -4.13 -6.99 -13.94
CA VAL A 12 -3.31 -6.41 -12.86
C VAL A 12 -2.82 -4.99 -13.20
N SER A 13 -2.86 -4.59 -14.47
CA SER A 13 -2.68 -3.19 -14.91
C SER A 13 -3.55 -2.18 -14.13
N MET A 14 -4.69 -2.59 -13.57
CA MET A 14 -5.50 -1.74 -12.68
C MET A 14 -4.75 -1.27 -11.43
N MET A 15 -3.80 -2.07 -10.90
CA MET A 15 -2.99 -1.68 -9.75
C MET A 15 -2.07 -0.49 -10.05
N ALA A 16 -1.74 -0.23 -11.33
CA ALA A 16 -1.01 0.98 -11.74
C ALA A 16 -1.80 2.26 -11.46
N PHE A 17 -3.13 2.18 -11.47
CA PHE A 17 -4.04 3.28 -11.17
C PHE A 17 -4.51 3.28 -9.70
N LYS A 18 -3.72 2.69 -8.79
CA LYS A 18 -3.96 2.61 -7.35
C LYS A 18 -5.21 1.81 -6.94
N LEU A 19 -5.81 1.07 -7.87
CA LEU A 19 -6.82 0.05 -7.57
C LEU A 19 -6.10 -1.23 -7.12
N ASN A 20 -5.84 -1.29 -5.81
CA ASN A 20 -5.11 -2.38 -5.18
C ASN A 20 -6.03 -3.58 -4.88
N GLY A 21 -5.42 -4.67 -4.41
CA GLY A 21 -6.15 -5.84 -3.92
C GLY A 21 -6.98 -5.55 -2.67
N LEU A 22 -7.69 -6.59 -2.21
CA LEU A 22 -8.56 -6.54 -1.04
C LEU A 22 -7.78 -6.14 0.22
N ASN A 23 -8.41 -5.34 1.07
CA ASN A 23 -7.88 -4.92 2.35
C ASN A 23 -8.79 -5.46 3.46
N PHE A 24 -8.27 -6.39 4.25
CA PHE A 24 -8.98 -7.01 5.38
C PHE A 24 -8.30 -6.72 6.71
N ASN A 25 -7.61 -5.60 6.82
CA ASN A 25 -7.01 -5.17 8.08
C ASN A 25 -8.10 -5.01 9.13
N HIS A 26 -7.99 -5.76 10.23
CA HIS A 26 -8.94 -5.71 11.33
C HIS A 26 -10.39 -6.02 10.90
N CYS A 27 -10.57 -6.93 9.94
CA CYS A 27 -11.90 -7.25 9.41
C CYS A 27 -12.82 -8.00 10.39
N ILE A 28 -12.29 -8.52 11.51
CA ILE A 28 -13.04 -9.22 12.55
C ILE A 28 -13.01 -8.36 13.82
N LEU A 29 -14.20 -7.99 14.29
CA LEU A 29 -14.41 -7.25 15.54
C LEU A 29 -15.22 -8.10 16.51
N ASP A 30 -14.82 -8.09 17.77
CA ASP A 30 -15.64 -8.60 18.87
C ASP A 30 -16.83 -7.65 19.14
N SER A 31 -17.84 -8.16 19.82
CA SER A 31 -18.98 -7.42 20.37
C SER A 31 -18.58 -6.21 21.24
N ALA A 32 -17.39 -6.24 21.85
CA ALA A 32 -16.80 -5.13 22.60
C ALA A 32 -16.04 -4.11 21.73
N GLY A 33 -15.98 -4.30 20.40
CA GLY A 33 -15.23 -3.46 19.46
C GLY A 33 -13.72 -3.71 19.45
N VAL A 34 -13.25 -4.77 20.12
CA VAL A 34 -11.84 -5.19 20.09
C VAL A 34 -11.55 -5.92 18.79
N VAL A 35 -10.45 -5.56 18.14
CA VAL A 35 -10.00 -6.22 16.92
C VAL A 35 -9.47 -7.62 17.25
N ILE A 36 -10.05 -8.63 16.61
CA ILE A 36 -9.54 -10.00 16.66
C ILE A 36 -8.57 -10.17 15.48
N THR A 37 -7.36 -10.64 15.76
CA THR A 37 -6.34 -10.82 14.72
C THR A 37 -6.76 -11.92 13.74
N ALA A 38 -6.86 -11.58 12.47
CA ALA A 38 -7.15 -12.52 11.39
C ALA A 38 -5.89 -12.91 10.61
N GLU A 39 -5.96 -13.95 9.80
CA GLU A 39 -4.86 -14.36 8.90
C GLU A 39 -4.43 -13.24 7.94
N ALA A 40 -5.30 -12.27 7.66
CA ALA A 40 -4.99 -11.10 6.84
C ALA A 40 -4.13 -10.04 7.55
N ASP A 41 -4.03 -10.07 8.88
CA ASP A 41 -3.22 -9.10 9.63
C ASP A 41 -1.72 -9.44 9.54
N MET A 42 -1.35 -10.72 9.39
CA MET A 42 0.04 -11.15 9.19
C MET A 42 0.67 -10.62 7.88
N PRO A 43 0.05 -10.79 6.69
CA PRO A 43 0.57 -10.21 5.45
C PRO A 43 0.52 -8.68 5.47
N ASN A 44 -0.40 -8.04 6.21
CA ASN A 44 -0.38 -6.59 6.40
C ASN A 44 0.87 -6.12 7.16
N ARG A 45 1.29 -6.84 8.21
CA ARG A 45 2.55 -6.54 8.92
C ARG A 45 3.77 -6.72 8.02
N ALA A 46 3.80 -7.79 7.21
CA ALA A 46 4.86 -8.00 6.23
C ALA A 46 4.91 -6.87 5.19
N ARG A 47 3.75 -6.41 4.70
CA ARG A 47 3.65 -5.28 3.78
C ARG A 47 4.15 -3.98 4.39
N LEU A 48 3.87 -3.73 5.67
CA LEU A 48 4.38 -2.55 6.38
C LEU A 48 5.92 -2.58 6.48
N GLY A 49 6.51 -3.73 6.75
CA GLY A 49 7.97 -3.90 6.76
C GLY A 49 8.60 -3.59 5.39
N LEU A 50 8.00 -4.10 4.31
CA LEU A 50 8.45 -3.78 2.95
C LEU A 50 8.31 -2.30 2.64
N GLN A 51 7.19 -1.66 3.03
CA GLN A 51 6.98 -0.23 2.79
C GLN A 51 7.99 0.63 3.55
N ALA A 52 8.31 0.27 4.80
CA ALA A 52 9.27 1.01 5.61
C ALA A 52 10.71 0.94 5.05
N MET A 53 11.10 -0.22 4.50
CA MET A 53 12.43 -0.41 3.91
C MET A 53 12.52 0.06 2.45
N HIS A 54 11.39 0.14 1.75
CA HIS A 54 11.36 0.48 0.33
C HIS A 54 11.69 1.97 0.10
N ARG A 55 12.93 2.21 -0.34
CA ARG A 55 13.52 3.53 -0.59
C ARG A 55 13.65 4.39 0.69
N PRO A 56 14.55 4.01 1.61
CA PRO A 56 14.60 4.59 2.97
C PRO A 56 14.94 6.08 3.00
N ASN A 57 15.63 6.59 1.98
CA ASN A 57 16.11 7.98 1.94
C ASN A 57 15.36 8.86 0.92
N VAL A 58 14.27 8.36 0.31
CA VAL A 58 13.54 9.09 -0.76
C VAL A 58 12.27 9.76 -0.23
N HIS A 59 11.80 9.37 0.95
CA HIS A 59 10.57 9.89 1.54
C HIS A 59 10.90 10.92 2.62
N HIS A 60 10.71 12.21 2.33
CA HIS A 60 10.80 13.28 3.33
C HIS A 60 9.46 13.55 4.03
N PHE A 61 8.36 13.09 3.44
CA PHE A 61 7.02 13.25 3.99
C PHE A 61 6.48 11.88 4.46
N PRO A 62 5.70 11.85 5.56
CA PRO A 62 5.22 10.61 6.16
C PRO A 62 4.22 9.85 5.28
N VAL A 63 3.51 10.56 4.39
CA VAL A 63 2.54 9.97 3.48
C VAL A 63 3.09 9.98 2.07
N ILE A 64 3.21 8.79 1.48
CA ILE A 64 3.68 8.62 0.11
C ILE A 64 2.48 8.76 -0.83
N ILE A 65 2.32 9.97 -1.39
CA ILE A 65 1.34 10.28 -2.42
C ILE A 65 2.06 10.65 -3.71
N SER A 66 2.31 9.67 -4.58
CA SER A 66 2.74 9.93 -5.95
C SER A 66 1.52 10.27 -6.80
N ALA A 67 1.06 11.52 -6.71
CA ALA A 67 -0.05 12.05 -7.52
C ALA A 67 0.04 13.58 -7.75
N GLY A 68 1.22 14.20 -7.62
CA GLY A 68 1.35 15.66 -7.79
C GLY A 68 2.73 16.10 -8.27
N GLU A 69 2.74 17.24 -8.96
CA GLU A 69 3.92 18.00 -9.38
C GLU A 69 4.89 18.18 -8.19
N PRO A 70 6.21 17.95 -8.35
CA PRO A 70 7.18 18.20 -7.29
C PRO A 70 7.12 19.69 -6.89
N ILE A 71 6.72 19.96 -5.64
CA ILE A 71 6.74 21.31 -5.08
C ILE A 71 8.21 21.65 -4.77
N PRO A 72 8.82 22.66 -5.40
CA PRO A 72 10.17 23.08 -5.04
C PRO A 72 10.15 23.65 -3.63
N VAL A 73 10.73 22.90 -2.69
CA VAL A 73 11.01 23.39 -1.33
C VAL A 73 12.16 24.39 -1.42
N SER A 74 11.82 25.68 -1.42
CA SER A 74 12.81 26.77 -1.37
C SER A 74 13.50 26.75 -0.01
N TYR A 75 14.77 26.35 0.02
CA TYR A 75 15.65 26.66 1.14
C TYR A 75 16.03 28.14 1.01
N ASN A 76 15.21 29.05 1.57
CA ASN A 76 15.69 30.40 1.87
C ASN A 76 16.68 30.28 3.03
N THR A 77 17.93 30.00 2.71
CA THR A 77 19.06 30.26 3.60
C THR A 77 19.40 31.75 3.50
N PRO A 78 19.62 32.48 4.62
CA PRO A 78 20.32 33.76 4.56
C PRO A 78 21.76 33.58 4.08
#